data_AF-A0A662VTM5-F1
#
_entry.id   AF-A0A662VTM5-F1
#
_cell.length_a   1.000
_cell.length_b   1.000
_cell.length_c   1.000
_cell.angle_alpha   90.00
_cell.angle_beta   90.00
_cell.angle_gamma   90.00
#
_symmetry.space_group_name_H-M   'P 1'
#
loop_
_entity.id
_entity.type
_entity.pdbx_description
1 polymer ?
#
loop_
_entity_poly.entity_id
_entity_poly.type
_entity_poly.pdbx_seq_one_letter_code
_entity_poly.pdbx_strand_id
1 'polypeptide(L)'
;HGENENLFDENVISDVEGTLKELKEKYNYILTIGHSLGGLLSLKSSSDFVIAISPPLMPNVVAVAEFMLRVNSCKVNEKDKDVLFRILEKYNPPERKDDALIIYGLGESKGIEIGIKKWVEGRNVQVVAIDEKQAAVPEVEVNAEELKAYIPNFISHLSIMHAKKIIEALNDIK
;
A
#
# COMPACT_ATOMS: atom_id res chain seq x y z
N HIS A 1 1.96 11.04 -3.45
CA HIS A 1 2.02 11.11 -1.97
C HIS A 1 3.01 12.19 -1.59
N GLY A 2 2.73 12.98 -0.54
CA GLY A 2 3.60 14.11 -0.18
C GLY A 2 3.68 15.13 -1.32
N GLU A 3 4.88 15.44 -1.78
CA GLU A 3 5.16 16.41 -2.85
C GLU A 3 5.04 15.84 -4.27
N ASN A 4 4.77 14.54 -4.42
CA ASN A 4 4.55 13.98 -5.76
C ASN A 4 3.21 14.48 -6.33
N GLU A 5 3.31 15.33 -7.35
CA GLU A 5 2.19 15.99 -8.04
C GLU A 5 1.41 15.07 -8.99
N ASN A 6 1.97 13.92 -9.36
CA ASN A 6 1.31 12.99 -10.27
C ASN A 6 -0.02 12.49 -9.68
N LEU A 7 -1.00 12.37 -10.57
CA LEU A 7 -2.27 11.74 -10.25
C LEU A 7 -2.02 10.25 -9.93
N PHE A 8 -2.50 9.81 -8.78
CA PHE A 8 -2.48 8.40 -8.42
C PHE A 8 -3.58 7.67 -9.17
N ASP A 9 -3.18 6.96 -10.24
CA ASP A 9 -4.06 6.26 -11.16
C ASP A 9 -3.57 4.85 -11.51
N GLU A 10 -4.31 4.16 -12.38
CA GLU A 10 -4.00 2.81 -12.82
C GLU A 10 -2.70 2.71 -13.65
N ASN A 11 -2.04 3.82 -13.94
CA ASN A 11 -0.78 3.88 -14.67
C ASN A 11 0.41 4.20 -13.77
N VAL A 12 0.25 4.18 -12.44
CA VAL A 12 1.31 4.45 -11.46
C VAL A 12 2.62 3.66 -11.70
N ILE A 13 2.58 2.49 -12.35
CA ILE A 13 3.81 1.76 -12.72
C ILE A 13 4.66 2.54 -13.73
N SER A 14 4.04 3.30 -14.63
CA SER A 14 4.74 4.11 -15.63
C SER A 14 5.59 5.20 -14.97
N ASP A 15 5.13 5.76 -13.85
CA ASP A 15 5.89 6.73 -13.08
C ASP A 15 7.15 6.10 -12.46
N VAL A 16 7.01 4.86 -11.95
CA VAL A 16 8.13 4.07 -11.43
C VAL A 16 9.12 3.76 -12.55
N GLU A 17 8.65 3.27 -13.69
CA GLU A 17 9.49 2.96 -14.86
C GLU A 17 10.18 4.20 -15.44
N GLY A 18 9.50 5.35 -15.45
CA GLY A 18 10.09 6.62 -15.84
C GLY A 18 11.28 6.99 -14.96
N THR A 19 11.12 6.85 -13.65
CA THR A 19 12.20 7.07 -12.68
C THR A 19 13.35 6.09 -12.88
N LEU A 20 13.06 4.80 -13.07
CA LEU A 20 14.09 3.79 -13.33
C LEU A 20 14.85 4.08 -14.62
N LYS A 21 14.17 4.51 -15.67
CA LYS A 21 14.80 4.86 -16.95
C LYS A 21 15.83 5.97 -16.79
N GLU A 22 15.50 7.04 -16.07
CA GLU A 22 16.44 8.13 -15.80
C GLU A 22 17.64 7.68 -14.94
N LEU A 23 17.42 6.78 -13.98
CA LEU A 23 18.49 6.22 -13.15
C LEU A 23 19.41 5.29 -13.95
N LYS A 24 18.87 4.54 -14.94
CA LYS A 24 19.67 3.64 -15.80
C LYS A 24 20.67 4.39 -16.67
N GLU A 25 20.47 5.69 -16.91
CA GLU A 25 21.44 6.52 -17.61
C GLU A 25 22.70 6.80 -16.77
N LYS A 26 22.60 6.64 -15.44
CA LYS A 26 23.66 7.00 -14.47
C LYS A 26 24.24 5.80 -13.72
N TYR A 27 23.46 4.74 -13.57
CA TYR A 27 23.79 3.60 -12.72
C TYR A 27 23.61 2.29 -13.48
N ASN A 28 24.56 1.37 -13.30
CA ASN A 28 24.55 0.05 -13.94
C ASN A 28 23.70 -1.00 -13.20
N TYR A 29 23.23 -0.66 -12.01
CA TYR A 29 22.44 -1.53 -11.16
C TYR A 29 21.52 -0.71 -10.28
N ILE A 30 20.24 -1.05 -10.26
CA ILE A 30 19.20 -0.36 -9.53
C ILE A 30 18.44 -1.34 -8.66
N LEU A 31 18.47 -1.07 -7.37
CA LEU A 31 17.69 -1.77 -6.37
C LEU A 31 16.48 -0.93 -5.97
N THR A 32 15.29 -1.52 -6.01
CA THR A 32 14.06 -0.88 -5.53
C THR A 32 13.68 -1.45 -4.17
N ILE A 33 13.21 -0.58 -3.27
CA ILE A 33 12.67 -0.97 -1.97
C ILE A 33 11.27 -0.38 -1.87
N GLY A 34 10.29 -1.20 -1.56
CA GLY A 34 8.91 -0.77 -1.51
C GLY A 34 8.11 -1.45 -0.40
N HIS A 35 7.31 -0.64 0.29
CA HIS A 35 6.39 -1.11 1.34
C HIS A 35 4.96 -1.18 0.80
N SER A 36 4.20 -2.22 1.19
CA SER A 36 2.81 -2.42 0.79
C SER A 36 2.64 -2.29 -0.73
N LEU A 37 1.81 -1.37 -1.22
CA LEU A 37 1.67 -1.09 -2.66
C LEU A 37 3.01 -0.79 -3.33
N GLY A 38 3.91 -0.05 -2.68
CA GLY A 38 5.25 0.20 -3.21
C GLY A 38 6.05 -1.09 -3.42
N GLY A 39 5.84 -2.10 -2.58
CA GLY A 39 6.44 -3.43 -2.75
C GLY A 39 5.89 -4.16 -3.98
N LEU A 40 4.58 -4.10 -4.21
CA LEU A 40 3.95 -4.64 -5.43
C LEU A 40 4.49 -3.94 -6.69
N LEU A 41 4.56 -2.60 -6.67
CA LEU A 41 5.09 -1.82 -7.78
C LEU A 41 6.57 -2.11 -8.04
N SER A 42 7.38 -2.27 -6.98
CA SER A 42 8.78 -2.67 -7.09
C SER A 42 8.91 -4.05 -7.76
N LEU A 43 8.08 -5.03 -7.36
CA LEU A 43 8.06 -6.36 -7.96
C LEU A 43 7.63 -6.34 -9.43
N LYS A 44 6.74 -5.43 -9.83
CA LYS A 44 6.35 -5.20 -11.23
C LYS A 44 7.40 -4.45 -12.04
N SER A 45 8.30 -3.75 -11.38
CA SER A 45 9.22 -2.85 -12.07
C SER A 45 10.38 -3.57 -12.78
N SER A 46 11.05 -2.84 -13.68
CA SER A 46 12.24 -3.30 -14.40
C SER A 46 13.55 -3.13 -13.63
N SER A 47 13.51 -2.97 -12.30
CA SER A 47 14.71 -2.87 -11.47
C SER A 47 15.52 -4.17 -11.47
N ASP A 48 16.81 -4.08 -11.22
CA ASP A 48 17.69 -5.25 -11.24
C ASP A 48 17.47 -6.14 -10.01
N PHE A 49 17.13 -5.54 -8.86
CA PHE A 49 16.73 -6.28 -7.67
C PHE A 49 15.64 -5.55 -6.89
N VAL A 50 14.84 -6.32 -6.15
CA VAL A 50 13.69 -5.81 -5.39
C VAL A 50 13.76 -6.24 -3.94
N ILE A 51 13.53 -5.31 -3.02
CA ILE A 51 13.16 -5.60 -1.63
C ILE A 51 11.70 -5.17 -1.45
N ALA A 52 10.79 -6.13 -1.37
CA ALA A 52 9.37 -5.88 -1.18
C ALA A 52 8.95 -6.21 0.26
N ILE A 53 8.46 -5.19 0.96
CA ILE A 53 8.04 -5.27 2.36
C ILE A 53 6.52 -5.29 2.40
N SER A 54 5.96 -6.40 2.89
CA SER A 54 4.54 -6.69 3.00
C SER A 54 3.74 -6.39 1.71
N PRO A 55 4.20 -6.86 0.52
CA PRO A 55 3.52 -6.55 -0.73
C PRO A 55 2.13 -7.23 -0.78
N PRO A 56 1.08 -6.52 -1.22
CA PRO A 56 -0.24 -7.10 -1.37
C PRO A 56 -0.28 -7.97 -2.64
N LEU A 57 0.16 -9.23 -2.51
CA LEU A 57 0.20 -10.23 -3.58
C LEU A 57 -1.13 -10.96 -3.78
N MET A 58 -2.23 -10.19 -3.74
CA MET A 58 -3.58 -10.68 -3.92
C MET A 58 -4.37 -9.67 -4.77
N PRO A 59 -5.12 -10.13 -5.80
CA PRO A 59 -5.88 -9.22 -6.67
C PRO A 59 -7.07 -8.58 -5.95
N ASN A 60 -7.65 -9.29 -4.98
CA ASN A 60 -8.82 -8.84 -4.24
C ASN A 60 -8.47 -8.65 -2.76
N VAL A 61 -8.77 -7.46 -2.24
CA VAL A 61 -8.64 -7.15 -0.82
C VAL A 61 -9.85 -7.73 -0.08
N VAL A 62 -9.63 -8.37 1.07
CA VAL A 62 -10.73 -8.84 1.92
C VAL A 62 -11.51 -7.65 2.50
N ALA A 63 -12.84 -7.77 2.67
CA ALA A 63 -13.72 -6.65 3.07
C ALA A 63 -13.25 -5.90 4.33
N VAL A 64 -12.68 -6.60 5.32
CA VAL A 64 -12.15 -5.98 6.54
C VAL A 64 -10.92 -5.10 6.27
N ALA A 65 -10.05 -5.53 5.35
CA ALA A 65 -8.88 -4.74 4.95
C ALA A 65 -9.29 -3.57 4.04
N GLU A 66 -10.33 -3.76 3.22
CA GLU A 66 -10.92 -2.67 2.42
C GLU A 66 -11.42 -1.53 3.31
N PHE A 67 -12.15 -1.86 4.38
CA PHE A 67 -12.60 -0.89 5.38
C PHE A 67 -11.42 -0.14 6.02
N MET A 68 -10.38 -0.87 6.43
CA MET A 68 -9.20 -0.28 7.07
C MET A 68 -8.42 0.66 6.14
N LEU A 69 -8.33 0.33 4.86
CA LEU A 69 -7.70 1.20 3.85
C LEU A 69 -8.50 2.49 3.62
N ARG A 70 -9.83 2.43 3.72
CA ARG A 70 -10.70 3.60 3.55
C ARG A 70 -10.68 4.55 4.75
N VAL A 71 -10.41 4.05 5.96
CA VAL A 71 -10.33 4.88 7.18
C VAL A 71 -8.94 5.47 7.42
N ASN A 72 -7.89 4.86 6.86
CA ASN A 72 -6.51 5.31 7.03
C ASN A 72 -6.07 6.15 5.81
N SER A 73 -6.36 7.45 5.83
CA SER A 73 -6.08 8.32 4.69
C SER A 73 -4.57 8.61 4.55
N CYS A 74 -3.85 7.77 3.82
CA CYS A 74 -2.61 8.22 3.19
C CYS A 74 -2.98 9.36 2.23
N LYS A 75 -2.43 10.56 2.42
CA LYS A 75 -2.69 11.68 1.50
C LYS A 75 -2.00 11.42 0.16
N VAL A 76 -2.75 10.87 -0.78
CA VAL A 76 -2.37 10.71 -2.19
C VAL A 76 -3.37 11.48 -3.05
N ASN A 77 -2.90 12.00 -4.20
CA ASN A 77 -3.76 12.67 -5.17
C ASN A 77 -4.51 11.61 -5.98
N GLU A 78 -5.53 10.97 -5.40
CA GLU A 78 -6.25 9.86 -6.04
C GLU A 78 -7.15 10.35 -7.18
N LYS A 79 -7.13 9.61 -8.29
CA LYS A 79 -8.09 9.82 -9.40
C LYS A 79 -9.54 9.66 -8.93
N ASP A 80 -9.79 8.65 -8.08
CA ASP A 80 -11.07 8.42 -7.41
C ASP A 80 -10.89 7.43 -6.25
N LYS A 81 -11.94 7.28 -5.43
CA LYS A 81 -11.97 6.47 -4.19
C LYS A 81 -11.71 4.97 -4.36
N ASP A 82 -11.75 4.45 -5.57
CA ASP A 82 -11.62 3.01 -5.85
C ASP A 82 -10.37 2.68 -6.69
N VAL A 83 -9.55 3.69 -6.98
CA VAL A 83 -8.38 3.55 -7.86
C VAL A 83 -7.34 2.57 -7.32
N LEU A 84 -7.13 2.55 -6.00
CA LEU A 84 -6.24 1.58 -5.34
C LEU A 84 -6.63 0.14 -5.66
N PHE A 85 -7.92 -0.19 -5.61
CA PHE A 85 -8.38 -1.56 -5.87
C PHE A 85 -8.19 -1.95 -7.33
N ARG A 86 -8.41 -1.02 -8.27
CA ARG A 86 -8.13 -1.26 -9.69
C ARG A 86 -6.64 -1.43 -9.98
N ILE A 87 -5.78 -0.70 -9.27
CA ILE A 87 -4.32 -0.89 -9.31
C ILE A 87 -3.94 -2.28 -8.80
N LEU A 88 -4.47 -2.71 -7.65
CA LEU A 88 -4.20 -4.02 -7.08
C LEU A 88 -4.65 -5.16 -7.99
N GLU A 89 -5.83 -5.05 -8.60
CA GLU A 89 -6.35 -6.02 -9.56
C GLU A 89 -5.49 -6.07 -10.83
N LYS A 90 -5.13 -4.90 -11.39
CA LYS A 90 -4.33 -4.78 -12.61
C LYS A 90 -2.92 -5.36 -12.45
N TYR A 91 -2.29 -5.15 -11.30
CA TYR A 91 -0.89 -5.49 -11.09
C TYR A 91 -0.67 -6.79 -10.32
N ASN A 92 -1.70 -7.55 -9.98
CA ASN A 92 -1.52 -8.89 -9.39
C ASN A 92 -1.85 -10.02 -10.37
N PRO A 93 -1.04 -11.11 -10.39
CA PRO A 93 0.28 -11.23 -9.76
C PRO A 93 1.38 -10.51 -10.59
N PRO A 94 2.49 -10.09 -9.96
CA PRO A 94 3.69 -9.67 -10.69
C PRO A 94 4.40 -10.81 -11.43
N GLU A 95 5.01 -10.49 -12.57
CA GLU A 95 5.66 -11.44 -13.48
C GLU A 95 7.08 -11.83 -13.02
N ARG A 96 7.71 -11.04 -12.14
CA ARG A 96 9.07 -11.27 -11.65
C ARG A 96 9.25 -12.71 -11.12
N LYS A 97 10.39 -13.32 -11.44
CA LYS A 97 10.72 -14.72 -11.12
C LYS A 97 11.93 -14.88 -10.20
N ASP A 98 12.80 -13.88 -10.18
CA ASP A 98 14.11 -13.87 -9.53
C ASP A 98 14.44 -12.46 -9.01
N ASP A 99 15.61 -12.34 -8.40
CA ASP A 99 16.20 -11.08 -7.92
C ASP A 99 15.24 -10.28 -7.03
N ALA A 100 14.60 -10.97 -6.09
CA ALA A 100 13.72 -10.37 -5.11
C ALA A 100 13.93 -10.96 -3.72
N LEU A 101 13.83 -10.07 -2.73
CA LEU A 101 13.67 -10.37 -1.31
C LEU A 101 12.29 -9.89 -0.86
N ILE A 102 11.49 -10.81 -0.33
CA ILE A 102 10.19 -10.53 0.27
C ILE A 102 10.33 -10.54 1.79
N ILE A 103 9.85 -9.49 2.45
CA ILE A 103 9.83 -9.39 3.92
C ILE A 103 8.38 -9.18 4.35
N TYR A 104 7.86 -9.96 5.30
CA TYR A 104 6.49 -9.75 5.84
C TYR A 104 6.38 -10.21 7.29
N GLY A 105 5.40 -9.68 8.03
CA GLY A 105 5.11 -10.11 9.40
C GLY A 105 4.14 -11.29 9.45
N LEU A 106 4.37 -12.26 10.35
CA LEU A 106 3.45 -13.39 10.56
C LEU A 106 2.11 -12.98 11.19
N GLY A 107 2.06 -11.85 11.91
CA GLY A 107 0.85 -11.29 12.50
C GLY A 107 0.00 -10.43 11.56
N GLU A 108 0.38 -10.33 10.28
CA GLU A 108 -0.40 -9.62 9.28
C GLU A 108 -1.70 -10.37 8.91
N SER A 109 -2.51 -9.78 8.03
CA SER A 109 -3.72 -10.44 7.54
C SER A 109 -3.39 -11.77 6.86
N LYS A 110 -4.18 -12.82 7.13
CA LYS A 110 -4.04 -14.15 6.49
C LYS A 110 -3.99 -14.08 4.95
N GLY A 111 -4.62 -13.08 4.35
CA GLY A 111 -4.59 -12.85 2.92
C GLY A 111 -3.18 -12.56 2.38
N ILE A 112 -2.37 -11.79 3.12
CA ILE A 112 -1.01 -11.43 2.71
C ILE A 112 -0.12 -12.66 2.73
N GLU A 113 -0.14 -13.43 3.83
CA GLU A 113 0.64 -14.65 3.95
C GLU A 113 0.31 -15.65 2.84
N ILE A 114 -0.99 -15.90 2.58
CA ILE A 114 -1.44 -16.81 1.51
C ILE A 114 -1.01 -16.28 0.13
N GLY A 115 -1.17 -14.99 -0.11
CA GLY A 115 -0.78 -14.34 -1.36
C GLY A 115 0.72 -14.49 -1.64
N ILE A 116 1.55 -14.22 -0.63
CA ILE A 116 3.01 -14.39 -0.70
C ILE A 116 3.36 -15.85 -0.95
N LYS A 117 2.86 -16.79 -0.14
CA LYS A 117 3.13 -18.23 -0.29
C LYS A 117 2.81 -18.72 -1.70
N LYS A 118 1.62 -18.37 -2.21
CA LYS A 118 1.19 -18.76 -3.57
C LYS A 118 2.05 -18.10 -4.65
N TRP A 119 2.44 -16.84 -4.47
CA TRP A 119 3.25 -16.15 -5.47
C TRP A 119 4.67 -16.70 -5.53
N VAL A 120 5.29 -17.07 -4.40
CA VAL A 120 6.68 -17.56 -4.40
C VAL A 120 6.82 -19.00 -4.92
N GLU A 121 5.72 -19.76 -5.01
CA GLU A 121 5.73 -21.09 -5.60
C GLU A 121 6.31 -21.07 -7.03
N GLY A 122 7.37 -21.85 -7.23
CA GLY A 122 8.06 -21.96 -8.52
C GLY A 122 8.95 -20.76 -8.90
N ARG A 123 9.25 -19.86 -7.96
CA ARG A 123 10.13 -18.68 -8.18
C ARG A 123 11.42 -18.80 -7.37
N ASN A 124 12.50 -18.21 -7.88
CA ASN A 124 13.81 -18.16 -7.24
C ASN A 124 13.98 -16.84 -6.47
N VAL A 125 13.23 -16.69 -5.38
CA VAL A 125 13.20 -15.46 -4.57
C VAL A 125 13.45 -15.77 -3.11
N GLN A 126 14.01 -14.81 -2.38
CA GLN A 126 14.23 -14.93 -0.95
C GLN A 126 13.00 -14.44 -0.19
N VAL A 127 12.67 -15.10 0.93
CA VAL A 127 11.52 -14.75 1.76
C VAL A 127 11.94 -14.76 3.22
N VAL A 128 11.66 -13.67 3.92
CA VAL A 128 11.90 -13.51 5.36
C VAL A 128 10.56 -13.20 6.03
N ALA A 129 10.09 -14.13 6.85
CA ALA A 129 8.92 -13.92 7.68
C ALA A 129 9.37 -13.48 9.09
N ILE A 130 8.82 -12.39 9.60
CA ILE A 130 9.15 -11.82 10.91
C ILE A 130 8.09 -12.29 11.91
N ASP A 131 8.51 -12.97 12.97
CA ASP A 131 7.65 -13.36 14.09
C ASP A 131 7.23 -12.12 14.90
N GLU A 132 6.00 -12.13 15.42
CA GLU A 132 5.36 -11.07 16.21
C GLU A 132 6.21 -10.60 17.39
N LYS A 133 7.11 -11.45 17.90
CA LYS A 133 8.03 -11.16 19.01
C LYS A 133 9.26 -10.32 18.63
N GLN A 134 9.50 -10.07 17.33
CA GLN A 134 10.66 -9.32 16.84
C GLN A 134 10.30 -7.93 16.29
N ALA A 135 9.02 -7.70 15.96
CA ALA A 135 8.53 -6.37 15.62
C ALA A 135 8.13 -5.64 16.91
N ALA A 136 8.73 -4.49 17.18
CA ALA A 136 8.31 -3.63 18.29
C ALA A 136 6.94 -3.03 17.98
N VAL A 137 5.87 -3.77 18.22
CA VAL A 137 4.52 -3.21 18.23
C VAL A 137 4.43 -2.38 19.52
N PRO A 138 4.05 -1.10 19.47
CA PRO A 138 3.74 -0.39 20.71
C PRO A 138 2.66 -1.17 21.45
N GLU A 139 2.85 -1.42 22.74
CA GLU A 139 1.81 -2.01 23.58
C GLU A 139 0.61 -1.05 23.60
N VAL A 140 -0.37 -1.33 22.74
CA VAL A 140 -1.65 -0.64 22.74
C VAL A 140 -2.67 -1.62 23.29
N GLU A 141 -3.11 -1.40 24.54
CA GLU A 141 -4.28 -2.11 25.06
C GLU A 141 -5.51 -1.63 24.30
N VAL A 142 -6.02 -2.46 23.39
CA VAL A 142 -7.25 -2.18 22.66
C VAL A 142 -8.41 -2.89 23.37
N ASN A 143 -9.25 -2.11 24.06
CA ASN A 143 -10.55 -2.61 24.53
C ASN A 143 -11.53 -2.65 23.34
N ALA A 144 -11.91 -3.87 22.93
CA ALA A 144 -12.76 -4.10 21.76
C ALA A 144 -14.14 -3.42 21.87
N GLU A 145 -14.73 -3.36 23.06
CA GLU A 145 -16.04 -2.73 23.27
C GLU A 145 -15.94 -1.20 23.18
N GLU A 146 -14.89 -0.62 23.74
CA GLU A 146 -14.62 0.83 23.62
C GLU A 146 -14.33 1.22 22.17
N LEU A 147 -13.52 0.44 21.45
CA LEU A 147 -13.24 0.68 20.04
C LEU A 147 -14.51 0.58 19.18
N LYS A 148 -15.37 -0.41 19.47
CA LYS A 148 -16.66 -0.60 18.77
C LYS A 148 -17.64 0.55 19.05
N ALA A 149 -17.61 1.13 20.25
CA ALA A 149 -18.39 2.32 20.57
C ALA A 149 -17.80 3.60 19.94
N TYR A 150 -16.48 3.67 19.79
CA TYR A 150 -15.77 4.81 19.24
C TYR A 150 -15.90 4.94 17.72
N ILE A 151 -15.66 3.86 16.96
CA ILE A 151 -15.58 3.91 15.49
C ILE A 151 -16.82 4.54 14.81
N PRO A 152 -18.07 4.21 15.17
CA PRO A 152 -19.25 4.82 14.55
C PRO A 152 -19.39 6.32 14.81
N ASN A 153 -18.77 6.81 15.89
CA ASN A 153 -18.79 8.21 16.31
C ASN A 153 -17.50 8.96 15.90
N PHE A 154 -16.56 8.28 15.25
CA PHE A 154 -15.30 8.88 14.83
C PHE A 154 -15.54 9.86 13.68
N ILE A 155 -15.39 11.14 13.95
CA ILE A 155 -15.35 12.20 12.95
C ILE A 155 -13.90 12.61 12.78
N SER A 156 -13.28 12.26 11.65
CA SER A 156 -11.92 12.70 11.38
C SER A 156 -11.88 14.22 11.21
N HIS A 157 -10.81 14.87 11.70
CA HIS A 157 -10.61 16.31 11.51
C HIS A 157 -10.60 16.71 10.02
N LEU A 158 -10.18 15.80 9.13
CA LEU A 158 -10.22 16.01 7.67
C LEU A 158 -11.66 16.01 7.14
N SER A 159 -12.54 15.16 7.69
CA SER A 159 -13.95 15.08 7.32
C SER A 159 -14.71 16.38 7.66
N ILE A 160 -14.30 17.07 8.73
CA ILE A 160 -14.91 18.33 9.17
C ILE A 160 -14.76 19.42 8.10
N MET A 161 -13.59 19.53 7.46
CA MET A 161 -13.33 20.55 6.43
C MET A 161 -14.22 20.39 5.18
N HIS A 162 -14.65 19.16 4.88
CA HIS A 162 -15.56 18.86 3.78
C HIS A 162 -17.03 18.78 4.22
N ALA A 163 -17.33 19.05 5.49
CA ALA A 163 -18.69 19.02 5.98
C ALA A 163 -19.50 20.12 5.28
N LYS A 164 -20.70 19.74 4.79
CA LYS A 164 -21.62 20.64 4.09
C LYS A 164 -21.79 21.99 4.81
N LYS A 165 -21.94 21.95 6.14
CA LYS A 165 -22.09 23.14 6.99
C LYS A 165 -20.86 24.07 6.98
N ILE A 166 -19.64 23.52 6.88
CA ILE A 166 -18.41 24.30 6.77
C ILE A 166 -18.30 24.92 5.37
N ILE A 167 -18.62 24.16 4.31
CA ILE A 167 -18.63 24.67 2.93
C ILE A 167 -19.64 25.82 2.78
N GLU A 168 -20.85 25.66 3.34
CA GLU A 168 -21.89 26.70 3.37
C GLU A 168 -21.41 27.95 4.12
N ALA A 169 -20.88 27.79 5.33
CA ALA A 169 -20.36 28.90 6.12
C ALA A 169 -19.19 29.64 5.44
N LEU A 170 -18.32 28.93 4.71
CA LEU A 170 -17.23 29.55 3.95
C LEU A 170 -17.73 30.34 2.73
N ASN A 171 -18.84 29.91 2.12
CA ASN A 171 -19.46 30.65 1.01
C ASN A 171 -20.13 31.95 1.48
N ASP A 172 -20.63 32.00 2.71
CA ASP A 172 -21.25 33.17 3.33
C ASP A 172 -20.23 34.23 3.80
N ILE A 173 -18.93 33.92 3.77
CA ILE A 173 -17.82 34.83 4.13
C ILE A 173 -17.30 35.62 2.91
N LYS A 174 -17.90 35.44 1.72
CA LYS A 174 -17.64 36.29 0.54
C LYS A 174 -18.41 37.60 0.58
#